data_AF-A0A160TLR5-F1
#
_entry.id   AF-A0A160TLR5-F1
#
_cell.length_a   1.000
_cell.length_b   1.000
_cell.length_c   1.000
_cell.angle_alpha   90.00
_cell.angle_beta   90.00
_cell.angle_gamma   90.00
#
_symmetry.space_group_name_H-M   'P 1'
#
loop_
_entity.id
_entity.type
_entity.pdbx_description
1 polymer ?
#
loop_
_entity_poly.entity_id
_entity_poly.type
_entity_poly.pdbx_seq_one_letter_code
_entity_poly.pdbx_strand_id
1 'polypeptide(L)'
;MAGKTRILLSAASAVALALTLAACGPQQRQASVDNQAGAATLPPLPQVQPLVAGPATPIRRAPPTAALPAVQRLGYADAPRDDRYAWIDRADWISDTIGDAPPDYSFDYDGVEPWVWQTSGDYVTYAEPIDDGYRYYYYEPGADEPYLVRDPYYSYGYRDGRIVTVYGRDGRFIEAIEAQRQAEAASRYYARARALRIAARERERQGVVAAQWVARRPVLAAARADWSEARQRVPDWQAYRQRHAVEESQRLQPERIARTQAAERFAAWQREGQPGRPPHLYAPDTGRADRSDGARQIDQARQQEQRAADLQRQAQRDMAQQRAVAEQQRVVQDRQRQQATEQQQAQRIQVNAQRDAARQRAAIDQQRALQERQTAVDQRGQRIRQQRDAQRQQVEQHRAVQQQEAQQQAIEQRGQLARQQREMQREQAGQQRAAQQQEVRQRTIEQRGQQMQQQREAQRQQADQQRAAQQAQQRAGEQRGEQMRQQRDAQRQQMEQQRAQQMQQRQQAQQQAAQQRAAEQQQRATQRQQPGPGRDRER
;
A
#
# COMPACT_ATOMS: atom_id res chain seq x y z
N MET A 1 32.62 60.07 -66.84
CA MET A 1 32.61 58.97 -65.84
C MET A 1 32.70 59.63 -64.47
N ALA A 2 31.57 59.91 -63.81
CA ALA A 2 31.01 59.08 -62.72
C ALA A 2 32.08 58.70 -61.66
N GLY A 3 32.04 59.12 -60.40
CA GLY A 3 30.95 59.66 -59.61
C GLY A 3 31.37 60.71 -58.57
N LYS A 4 30.37 61.54 -58.24
CA LYS A 4 30.29 62.42 -57.08
C LYS A 4 29.56 61.65 -55.99
N THR A 5 30.10 61.58 -54.77
CA THR A 5 29.24 61.52 -53.58
C THR A 5 29.92 62.18 -52.39
N ARG A 6 29.10 62.86 -51.59
CA ARG A 6 29.44 63.96 -50.69
C ARG A 6 29.92 63.49 -49.32
N ILE A 7 30.77 64.35 -48.77
CA ILE A 7 31.08 64.56 -47.36
C ILE A 7 29.80 64.72 -46.54
N LEU A 8 29.70 64.04 -45.39
CA LEU A 8 29.05 64.58 -44.19
C LEU A 8 29.79 64.12 -42.94
N LEU A 9 30.24 65.13 -42.18
CA LEU A 9 30.80 65.04 -40.84
C LEU A 9 29.82 64.38 -39.87
N SER A 10 30.33 63.63 -38.90
CA SER A 10 29.67 63.45 -37.61
C SER A 10 30.75 63.31 -36.53
N ALA A 11 30.55 64.11 -35.49
CA ALA A 11 31.56 64.55 -34.55
C ALA A 11 31.98 63.47 -33.55
N ALA A 12 33.25 63.54 -33.18
CA ALA A 12 33.79 62.94 -31.99
C ALA A 12 33.14 63.56 -30.74
N SER A 13 32.80 62.73 -29.77
CA SER A 13 32.63 63.14 -28.38
C SER A 13 33.10 62.00 -27.48
N ALA A 14 34.38 62.09 -27.12
CA ALA A 14 34.94 61.38 -26.00
C ALA A 14 34.33 61.98 -24.71
N VAL A 15 33.61 61.18 -23.95
CA VAL A 15 33.27 61.51 -22.57
C VAL A 15 34.04 60.56 -21.66
N ALA A 16 35.18 61.05 -21.20
CA ALA A 16 35.83 60.56 -20.01
C ALA A 16 35.09 61.16 -18.80
N LEU A 17 34.46 60.31 -17.98
CA LEU A 17 34.00 60.68 -16.65
C LEU A 17 34.69 59.77 -15.63
N ALA A 18 35.72 60.35 -15.03
CA ALA A 18 36.32 59.89 -13.79
C ALA A 18 35.29 60.05 -12.66
N LEU A 19 35.01 58.96 -11.94
CA LEU A 19 34.28 59.00 -10.67
C LEU A 19 35.27 58.77 -9.53
N THR A 20 35.82 59.86 -9.03
CA THR A 20 36.54 59.93 -7.76
C THR A 20 35.55 60.09 -6.61
N LEU A 21 35.63 59.16 -5.65
CA LEU A 21 35.54 59.31 -4.19
C LEU A 21 34.46 60.23 -3.58
N ALA A 22 33.66 59.64 -2.68
CA ALA A 22 33.39 60.10 -1.30
C ALA A 22 31.91 59.94 -0.89
N ALA A 23 31.62 59.02 0.04
CA ALA A 23 30.51 59.14 1.00
C ALA A 23 30.59 58.09 2.13
N CYS A 24 31.33 58.42 3.19
CA CYS A 24 30.82 58.27 4.57
C CYS A 24 29.63 59.26 4.70
N GLY A 25 28.45 58.95 5.22
CA GLY A 25 28.13 58.43 6.55
C GLY A 25 27.44 59.57 7.35
N PRO A 26 26.21 59.41 7.87
CA PRO A 26 25.69 60.34 8.87
C PRO A 26 26.12 59.90 10.28
N GLN A 27 26.95 60.75 10.88
CA GLN A 27 27.32 60.75 12.28
C GLN A 27 26.15 61.30 13.10
N GLN A 28 25.49 60.42 13.84
CA GLN A 28 24.45 60.77 14.81
C GLN A 28 25.10 61.11 16.15
N ARG A 29 24.51 62.11 16.80
CA ARG A 29 24.99 62.83 17.98
C ARG A 29 25.19 61.92 19.20
N GLN A 30 26.31 62.15 19.87
CA GLN A 30 26.59 61.75 21.24
C GLN A 30 25.57 62.41 22.18
N ALA A 31 24.72 61.59 22.78
CA ALA A 31 24.19 61.85 24.11
C ALA A 31 25.18 61.23 25.09
N SER A 32 25.82 62.06 25.91
CA SER A 32 26.67 61.65 27.01
C SER A 32 25.79 61.03 28.10
N VAL A 33 25.63 59.70 28.03
CA VAL A 33 25.25 58.89 29.17
C VAL A 33 26.49 58.07 29.49
N ASP A 34 26.98 58.18 30.73
CA ASP A 34 28.01 57.32 31.27
C ASP A 34 27.60 55.85 31.08
N ASN A 35 28.12 55.26 30.00
CA ASN A 35 28.09 53.84 29.77
C ASN A 35 29.49 53.48 29.31
N GLN A 36 30.23 52.89 30.25
CA GLN A 36 31.30 51.95 29.97
C GLN A 36 30.71 50.77 29.18
N ALA A 37 30.31 51.01 27.93
CA ALA A 37 30.01 49.97 26.98
C ALA A 37 31.35 49.59 26.34
N GLY A 38 31.89 48.46 26.80
CA GLY A 38 33.16 47.92 26.34
C GLY A 38 33.24 47.95 24.82
N ALA A 39 34.42 48.30 24.31
CA ALA A 39 34.82 47.88 22.99
C ALA A 39 34.43 46.40 22.86
N ALA A 40 33.55 46.09 21.92
CA ALA A 40 33.23 44.71 21.58
C ALA A 40 34.54 44.11 21.05
N THR A 41 35.32 43.54 21.96
CA THR A 41 36.42 42.63 21.68
C THR A 41 35.83 41.57 20.76
N LEU A 42 36.27 41.57 19.51
CA LEU A 42 36.00 40.47 18.60
C LEU A 42 36.39 39.19 19.35
N PRO A 43 35.50 38.17 19.45
CA PRO A 43 35.85 36.95 20.13
C PRO A 43 37.14 36.39 19.48
N PRO A 44 38.19 36.08 20.27
CA PRO A 44 39.40 35.52 19.72
C PRO A 44 39.05 34.20 19.04
N LEU A 45 39.35 34.07 17.74
CA LEU A 45 39.20 32.80 17.03
C LEU A 45 40.10 31.77 17.70
N PRO A 46 39.55 30.70 18.29
CA PRO A 46 40.38 29.75 18.99
C PRO A 46 41.23 29.01 17.96
N GLN A 47 42.55 29.18 18.07
CA GLN A 47 43.58 28.27 17.53
C GLN A 47 43.98 28.46 16.05
N VAL A 48 44.22 29.71 15.64
CA VAL A 48 44.90 30.05 14.38
C VAL A 48 46.42 29.84 14.54
N GLN A 49 47.02 29.11 13.61
CA GLN A 49 48.47 29.01 13.47
C GLN A 49 49.01 30.12 12.55
N PRO A 50 50.17 30.71 12.85
CA PRO A 50 50.79 31.67 11.94
C PRO A 50 51.13 30.96 10.62
N LEU A 51 50.95 31.66 9.50
CA LEU A 51 51.44 31.16 8.22
C LEU A 51 52.95 30.97 8.27
N VAL A 52 53.43 29.95 7.56
CA VAL A 52 54.84 29.57 7.52
C VAL A 52 55.46 30.06 6.21
N ALA A 53 56.68 30.60 6.29
CA ALA A 53 57.46 30.94 5.11
C ALA A 53 58.06 29.68 4.48
N GLY A 54 58.02 29.58 3.15
CA GLY A 54 58.58 28.44 2.43
C GLY A 54 58.07 28.38 0.99
N PRO A 55 58.75 27.62 0.12
CA PRO A 55 58.28 27.40 -1.24
C PRO A 55 56.99 26.56 -1.24
N ALA A 56 56.16 26.76 -2.26
CA ALA A 56 55.01 25.88 -2.50
C ALA A 56 55.52 24.46 -2.83
N THR A 57 54.99 23.45 -2.15
CA THR A 57 55.34 22.05 -2.35
C THR A 57 54.24 21.31 -3.14
N PRO A 58 54.58 20.23 -3.85
CA PRO A 58 53.58 19.36 -4.46
C PRO A 58 52.58 18.85 -3.40
N ILE A 59 51.29 19.04 -3.64
CA ILE A 59 50.26 18.51 -2.75
C ILE A 59 50.06 17.02 -2.98
N ARG A 60 49.97 16.27 -1.89
CA ARG A 60 49.36 14.94 -1.93
C ARG A 60 47.84 15.12 -1.97
N ARG A 61 47.19 14.44 -2.90
CA ARG A 61 45.73 14.47 -3.04
C ARG A 61 45.10 13.35 -2.24
N ALA A 62 43.91 13.63 -1.69
CA ALA A 62 43.08 12.64 -1.03
C ALA A 62 42.56 11.60 -2.02
N PRO A 63 42.34 10.35 -1.59
CA PRO A 63 41.83 9.32 -2.47
C PRO A 63 40.46 9.68 -3.09
N PRO A 64 40.20 9.24 -4.33
CA PRO A 64 38.86 9.33 -4.90
C PRO A 64 37.88 8.47 -4.09
N THR A 65 36.58 8.75 -4.21
CA THR A 65 35.53 8.11 -3.40
C THR A 65 35.56 6.59 -3.46
N ALA A 66 35.81 6.02 -4.64
CA ALA A 66 35.88 4.58 -4.86
C ALA A 66 37.04 3.91 -4.10
N ALA A 67 38.11 4.66 -3.79
CA ALA A 67 39.28 4.19 -3.05
C ALA A 67 39.18 4.42 -1.53
N LEU A 68 38.16 5.14 -1.06
CA LEU A 68 37.89 5.24 0.38
C LEU A 68 37.45 3.89 0.93
N PRO A 69 37.65 3.58 2.22
CA PRO A 69 37.15 2.35 2.82
C PRO A 69 35.64 2.16 2.60
N ALA A 70 35.22 0.92 2.35
CA ALA A 70 33.80 0.58 2.30
C ALA A 70 33.19 0.70 3.70
N VAL A 71 31.97 1.24 3.78
CA VAL A 71 31.26 1.48 5.05
C VAL A 71 29.80 1.07 4.93
N GLN A 72 29.14 0.89 6.07
CA GLN A 72 27.70 0.69 6.10
C GLN A 72 27.00 1.87 5.41
N ARG A 73 26.12 1.55 4.46
CA ARG A 73 25.36 2.54 3.72
C ARG A 73 24.36 3.22 4.67
N LEU A 74 24.40 4.55 4.70
CA LEU A 74 23.45 5.38 5.44
C LEU A 74 22.08 5.36 4.76
N GLY A 75 21.03 5.45 5.58
CA GLY A 75 19.67 5.62 5.08
C GLY A 75 19.44 7.02 4.52
N TYR A 76 18.45 7.14 3.63
CA TYR A 76 17.97 8.43 3.14
C TYR A 76 16.68 8.83 3.90
N ALA A 77 16.60 10.08 4.36
CA ALA A 77 15.44 10.64 5.03
C ALA A 77 15.18 12.06 4.51
N ASP A 78 14.22 12.21 3.60
CA ASP A 78 14.05 13.46 2.85
C ASP A 78 13.82 14.67 3.76
N ALA A 79 14.54 15.76 3.48
CA ALA A 79 14.32 17.02 4.17
C ALA A 79 12.92 17.57 3.87
N PRO A 80 12.27 18.27 4.84
CA PRO A 80 11.03 19.00 4.57
C PRO A 80 11.20 19.92 3.36
N ARG A 81 10.14 20.07 2.55
CA ARG A 81 10.20 20.84 1.29
C ARG A 81 10.73 22.26 1.49
N ASP A 82 10.30 22.92 2.55
CA ASP A 82 10.68 24.30 2.86
C ASP A 82 12.15 24.45 3.31
N ASP A 83 12.77 23.34 3.75
CA ASP A 83 14.15 23.25 4.24
C ASP A 83 15.10 22.58 3.24
N ARG A 84 14.63 22.22 2.03
CA ARG A 84 15.44 21.49 1.04
C ARG A 84 16.76 22.16 0.69
N TYR A 85 16.91 23.47 0.90
CA TYR A 85 18.15 24.22 0.66
C TYR A 85 18.91 24.62 1.93
N ALA A 86 18.44 24.26 3.12
CA ALA A 86 19.04 24.68 4.40
C ALA A 86 20.52 24.31 4.54
N TRP A 87 20.90 23.11 4.11
CA TRP A 87 22.27 22.59 4.25
C TRP A 87 23.26 23.28 3.30
N ILE A 88 22.92 23.33 2.00
CA ILE A 88 23.77 23.97 1.00
C ILE A 88 23.84 25.48 1.21
N ASP A 89 22.73 26.11 1.60
CA ASP A 89 22.68 27.56 1.85
C ASP A 89 23.53 27.97 3.04
N ARG A 90 23.46 27.21 4.15
CA ARG A 90 24.29 27.48 5.33
C ARG A 90 25.78 27.36 5.01
N ALA A 91 26.18 26.28 4.33
CA ALA A 91 27.58 26.09 3.98
C ALA A 91 28.07 27.17 3.01
N ASP A 92 27.19 27.66 2.13
CA ASP A 92 27.47 28.78 1.25
C ASP A 92 27.60 30.11 2.02
N TRP A 93 26.76 30.37 3.03
CA TRP A 93 26.95 31.51 3.96
C TRP A 93 28.31 31.46 4.65
N ILE A 94 28.73 30.30 5.17
CA ILE A 94 30.03 30.12 5.82
C ILE A 94 31.17 30.32 4.81
N SER A 95 31.07 29.74 3.62
CA SER A 95 32.06 29.87 2.55
C SER A 95 32.21 31.32 2.08
N ASP A 96 31.10 32.04 1.88
CA ASP A 96 31.07 33.46 1.54
C ASP A 96 31.65 34.33 2.67
N THR A 97 31.50 33.90 3.92
CA THR A 97 32.01 34.62 5.10
C THR A 97 33.51 34.46 5.24
N ILE A 98 34.05 33.26 4.98
CA ILE A 98 35.49 32.99 4.93
C ILE A 98 36.16 33.77 3.79
N GLY A 99 35.55 33.78 2.60
CA GLY A 99 36.05 34.51 1.44
C GLY A 99 37.48 34.14 1.07
N ASP A 100 38.33 35.14 0.84
CA ASP A 100 39.73 34.98 0.46
C ASP A 100 40.70 34.97 1.66
N ALA A 101 40.20 34.79 2.87
CA ALA A 101 41.05 34.67 4.05
C ALA A 101 41.91 33.38 3.98
N PRO A 102 43.20 33.44 4.35
CA PRO A 102 44.02 32.24 4.47
C PRO A 102 43.44 31.26 5.49
N PRO A 103 43.74 29.95 5.38
CA PRO A 103 43.31 28.97 6.36
C PRO A 103 43.93 29.25 7.73
N ASP A 104 43.21 28.88 8.77
CA ASP A 104 43.63 29.09 10.15
C ASP A 104 44.74 28.10 10.55
N TYR A 105 44.70 26.88 10.02
CA TYR A 105 45.77 25.87 10.18
C TYR A 105 45.60 24.74 9.16
N SER A 106 46.56 23.83 9.14
CA SER A 106 46.47 22.51 8.53
C SER A 106 46.85 21.41 9.52
N PHE A 107 46.62 20.16 9.13
CA PHE A 107 47.08 18.98 9.89
C PHE A 107 47.39 17.86 8.90
N ASP A 108 48.26 16.91 9.28
CA ASP A 108 48.48 15.73 8.44
C ASP A 108 47.33 14.73 8.60
N TYR A 109 46.86 14.14 7.52
CA TYR A 109 45.94 13.00 7.52
C TYR A 109 46.28 12.05 6.37
N ASP A 110 46.86 10.90 6.69
CA ASP A 110 47.35 9.92 5.71
C ASP A 110 48.30 10.53 4.65
N GLY A 111 49.12 11.51 5.07
CA GLY A 111 50.05 12.24 4.20
C GLY A 111 49.38 13.34 3.36
N VAL A 112 48.07 13.51 3.45
CA VAL A 112 47.35 14.65 2.87
C VAL A 112 47.34 15.76 3.91
N GLU A 113 47.35 17.01 3.46
CA GLU A 113 47.30 18.18 4.33
C GLU A 113 45.98 18.95 4.12
N PRO A 114 44.89 18.59 4.83
CA PRO A 114 43.65 19.35 4.77
C PRO A 114 43.84 20.75 5.36
N TRP A 115 43.20 21.74 4.74
CA TRP A 115 43.18 23.12 5.24
C TRP A 115 41.92 23.38 6.04
N VAL A 116 42.07 24.14 7.13
CA VAL A 116 40.98 24.37 8.08
C VAL A 116 40.69 25.85 8.23
N TRP A 117 39.40 26.18 8.23
CA TRP A 117 38.88 27.45 8.72
C TRP A 117 37.91 27.18 9.87
N GLN A 118 38.04 27.92 10.96
CA GLN A 118 37.13 27.89 12.10
C GLN A 118 36.59 29.30 12.36
N THR A 119 35.28 29.49 12.24
CA THR A 119 34.66 30.79 12.49
C THR A 119 34.52 31.07 13.98
N SER A 120 34.26 32.33 14.34
CA SER A 120 33.99 32.77 15.72
C SER A 120 32.72 32.15 16.30
N GLY A 121 31.80 31.71 15.45
CA GLY A 121 30.63 30.93 15.82
C GLY A 121 30.91 29.43 15.89
N ASP A 122 32.17 28.98 15.91
CA ASP A 122 32.61 27.58 15.97
C ASP A 122 32.21 26.67 14.80
N TYR A 123 31.78 27.25 13.67
CA TYR A 123 31.67 26.48 12.44
C TYR A 123 33.06 26.12 11.94
N VAL A 124 33.24 24.87 11.53
CA VAL A 124 34.51 24.39 11.01
C VAL A 124 34.32 23.96 9.55
N THR A 125 35.24 24.38 8.69
CA THR A 125 35.32 23.95 7.29
C THR A 125 36.68 23.32 7.05
N TYR A 126 36.69 22.10 6.53
CA TYR A 126 37.91 21.46 6.00
C TYR A 126 37.88 21.49 4.48
N ALA A 127 39.02 21.75 3.84
CA ALA A 127 39.22 21.56 2.41
C ALA A 127 40.35 20.56 2.16
N GLU A 128 40.01 19.43 1.55
CA GLU A 128 40.96 18.41 1.11
C GLU A 128 41.19 18.50 -0.40
N PRO A 129 42.43 18.54 -0.88
CA PRO A 129 42.70 18.49 -2.31
C PRO A 129 42.38 17.11 -2.88
N ILE A 130 41.71 17.06 -4.03
CA ILE A 130 41.42 15.85 -4.81
C ILE A 130 41.81 16.10 -6.28
N ASP A 131 41.72 15.09 -7.15
CA ASP A 131 42.16 15.20 -8.56
C ASP A 131 41.46 16.37 -9.30
N ASP A 132 40.15 16.53 -9.09
CA ASP A 132 39.33 17.53 -9.79
C ASP A 132 39.00 18.77 -8.94
N GLY A 133 39.85 19.10 -7.96
CA GLY A 133 39.70 20.31 -7.14
C GLY A 133 39.78 20.04 -5.65
N TYR A 134 38.74 20.39 -4.91
CA TYR A 134 38.69 20.22 -3.46
C TYR A 134 37.39 19.56 -3.01
N ARG A 135 37.51 18.71 -1.99
CA ARG A 135 36.38 18.23 -1.21
C ARG A 135 36.29 19.05 0.08
N TYR A 136 35.11 19.56 0.38
CA TYR A 136 34.84 20.40 1.53
C TYR A 136 33.97 19.67 2.54
N TYR A 137 34.26 19.85 3.82
CA TYR A 137 33.52 19.27 4.92
C TYR A 137 33.11 20.38 5.88
N TYR A 138 31.81 20.50 6.14
CA TYR A 138 31.25 21.56 6.97
C TYR A 138 30.66 20.96 8.24
N TYR A 139 31.06 21.51 9.38
CA TYR A 139 30.65 21.07 10.71
C TYR A 139 29.93 22.20 11.43
N GLU A 140 28.89 21.83 12.16
CA GLU A 140 28.24 22.72 13.11
C GLU A 140 29.12 22.92 14.36
N PRO A 141 28.83 23.96 15.15
CA PRO A 141 29.53 24.21 16.41
C PRO A 141 29.52 22.98 17.31
N GLY A 142 30.71 22.54 17.74
CA GLY A 142 30.88 21.37 18.61
C GLY A 142 30.66 20.01 17.94
N ALA A 143 30.18 19.95 16.70
CA ALA A 143 29.84 18.69 16.06
C ALA A 143 31.07 17.82 15.74
N ASP A 144 30.88 16.51 15.89
CA ASP A 144 31.83 15.46 15.46
C ASP A 144 31.58 15.00 14.03
N GLU A 145 30.44 15.37 13.47
CA GLU A 145 29.93 14.88 12.20
C GLU A 145 29.61 16.05 11.28
N PRO A 146 29.81 15.90 9.97
CA PRO A 146 29.52 16.98 9.04
C PRO A 146 28.01 17.14 8.91
N TYR A 147 27.53 18.38 8.79
CA TYR A 147 26.17 18.61 8.28
C TYR A 147 26.16 18.64 6.75
N LEU A 148 27.28 19.01 6.11
CA LEU A 148 27.42 18.98 4.65
C LEU A 148 28.81 18.50 4.24
N VAL A 149 28.89 17.63 3.24
CA VAL A 149 30.13 17.34 2.51
C VAL A 149 29.93 17.65 1.03
N ARG A 150 30.88 18.35 0.41
CA ARG A 150 30.81 18.77 -1.00
C ARG A 150 32.05 18.33 -1.75
N ASP A 151 31.86 17.76 -2.92
CA ASP A 151 32.91 17.60 -3.93
C ASP A 151 32.57 18.42 -5.19
N PRO A 152 33.40 18.41 -6.25
CA PRO A 152 33.15 19.17 -7.48
C PRO A 152 31.85 18.83 -8.23
N TYR A 153 31.24 17.68 -7.91
CA TYR A 153 30.08 17.15 -8.64
C TYR A 153 28.80 17.15 -7.83
N TYR A 154 28.89 16.96 -6.52
CA TYR A 154 27.74 16.82 -5.63
C TYR A 154 27.97 17.45 -4.26
N SER A 155 26.88 17.86 -3.62
CA SER A 155 26.83 18.22 -2.20
C SER A 155 25.87 17.29 -1.46
N TYR A 156 26.29 16.78 -0.30
CA TYR A 156 25.56 15.80 0.50
C TYR A 156 25.25 16.40 1.86
N GLY A 157 23.96 16.57 2.17
CA GLY A 157 23.51 17.02 3.48
C GLY A 157 23.18 15.85 4.40
N TYR A 158 23.56 16.00 5.67
CA TYR A 158 23.37 15.01 6.71
C TYR A 158 22.60 15.57 7.91
N ARG A 159 21.86 14.69 8.57
CA ARG A 159 21.25 14.93 9.88
C ARG A 159 21.10 13.58 10.57
N ASP A 160 21.49 13.51 11.84
CA ASP A 160 21.35 12.31 12.69
C ASP A 160 21.91 11.02 12.04
N GLY A 161 23.06 11.11 11.38
CA GLY A 161 23.69 9.98 10.68
C GLY A 161 22.91 9.47 9.46
N ARG A 162 22.06 10.30 8.86
CA ARG A 162 21.31 9.98 7.64
C ARG A 162 21.59 11.01 6.56
N ILE A 163 21.46 10.59 5.30
CA ILE A 163 21.48 11.50 4.16
C ILE A 163 20.09 12.12 4.05
N VAL A 164 20.01 13.44 4.03
CA VAL A 164 18.72 14.16 4.01
C VAL A 164 18.49 15.00 2.77
N THR A 165 19.56 15.30 2.05
CA THR A 165 19.50 16.04 0.79
C THR A 165 20.76 15.75 -0.02
N VAL A 166 20.61 15.74 -1.34
CA VAL A 166 21.73 15.69 -2.28
C VAL A 166 21.51 16.78 -3.33
N TYR A 167 22.57 17.50 -3.66
CA TYR A 167 22.54 18.53 -4.69
C TYR A 167 23.53 18.19 -5.78
N GLY A 168 23.17 18.48 -7.03
CA GLY A 168 24.09 18.41 -8.16
C GLY A 168 25.09 19.56 -8.16
N ARG A 169 26.02 19.52 -9.12
CA ARG A 169 27.04 20.56 -9.34
C ARG A 169 26.46 21.95 -9.54
N ASP A 170 25.28 22.04 -10.15
CA ASP A 170 24.56 23.28 -10.41
C ASP A 170 23.76 23.79 -9.19
N GLY A 171 23.93 23.15 -8.04
CA GLY A 171 23.23 23.48 -6.81
C GLY A 171 21.78 23.02 -6.77
N ARG A 172 21.26 22.34 -7.80
CA ARG A 172 19.88 21.85 -7.80
C ARG A 172 19.72 20.65 -6.88
N PHE A 173 18.64 20.66 -6.11
CA PHE A 173 18.20 19.53 -5.33
C PHE A 173 17.93 18.31 -6.22
N ILE A 174 18.42 17.14 -5.80
CA ILE A 174 18.21 15.84 -6.45
C ILE A 174 17.17 15.07 -5.65
N GLU A 175 16.11 14.62 -6.31
CA GLU A 175 15.01 13.90 -5.67
C GLU A 175 15.47 12.54 -5.09
N ALA A 176 14.80 12.10 -4.03
CA ALA A 176 15.23 10.98 -3.18
C ALA A 176 15.62 9.70 -3.94
N ILE A 177 14.87 9.31 -4.97
CA ILE A 177 15.15 8.08 -5.76
C ILE A 177 16.50 8.17 -6.48
N GLU A 178 16.82 9.33 -7.03
CA GLU A 178 18.10 9.56 -7.71
C GLU A 178 19.22 9.79 -6.68
N ALA A 179 18.94 10.53 -5.62
CA ALA A 179 19.87 10.76 -4.51
C ALA A 179 20.33 9.46 -3.86
N GLN A 180 19.48 8.44 -3.79
CA GLN A 180 19.86 7.11 -3.31
C GLN A 180 21.01 6.50 -4.10
N ARG A 181 21.18 6.79 -5.39
CA ARG A 181 22.32 6.29 -6.18
C ARG A 181 23.65 6.83 -5.67
N GLN A 182 23.63 7.99 -5.00
CA GLN A 182 24.80 8.60 -4.40
C GLN A 182 25.04 8.19 -2.94
N ALA A 183 24.16 7.36 -2.36
CA ALA A 183 24.24 7.03 -0.94
C ALA A 183 25.53 6.30 -0.56
N GLU A 184 26.13 5.52 -1.46
CA GLU A 184 27.43 4.90 -1.21
C GLU A 184 28.54 5.96 -1.08
N ALA A 185 28.62 6.88 -2.03
CA ALA A 185 29.58 7.99 -2.01
C ALA A 185 29.42 8.86 -0.76
N ALA A 186 28.18 9.27 -0.48
CA ALA A 186 27.84 10.05 0.71
C ALA A 186 28.23 9.33 2.01
N SER A 187 27.96 8.03 2.12
CA SER A 187 28.31 7.26 3.33
C SER A 187 29.83 7.21 3.56
N ARG A 188 30.62 6.99 2.50
CA ARG A 188 32.10 6.99 2.57
C ARG A 188 32.64 8.37 2.95
N TYR A 189 32.07 9.43 2.40
CA TYR A 189 32.43 10.80 2.74
C TYR A 189 32.09 11.16 4.18
N TYR A 190 30.91 10.77 4.67
CA TYR A 190 30.52 10.97 6.05
C TYR A 190 31.47 10.26 7.02
N ALA A 191 31.86 9.01 6.73
CA ALA A 191 32.85 8.29 7.53
C ALA A 191 34.23 8.96 7.50
N ARG A 192 34.70 9.39 6.33
CA ARG A 192 35.96 10.14 6.19
C ARG A 192 35.93 11.46 6.95
N ALA A 193 34.81 12.18 6.90
CA ALA A 193 34.62 13.42 7.62
C ALA A 193 34.80 13.23 9.13
N ARG A 194 34.16 12.22 9.71
CA ARG A 194 34.31 11.87 11.13
C ARG A 194 35.77 11.55 11.48
N ALA A 195 36.46 10.77 10.64
CA ALA A 195 37.87 10.46 10.84
C ALA A 195 38.77 11.70 10.76
N LEU A 196 38.53 12.61 9.82
CA LEU A 196 39.22 13.90 9.73
C LEU A 196 38.97 14.76 10.98
N ARG A 197 37.73 14.77 11.48
CA ARG A 197 37.36 15.55 12.66
C ARG A 197 38.08 15.07 13.92
N ILE A 198 38.21 13.76 14.08
CA ILE A 198 39.01 13.14 15.15
C ILE A 198 40.48 13.52 14.98
N ALA A 199 41.05 13.30 13.79
CA ALA A 199 42.44 13.59 13.52
C ALA A 199 42.81 15.07 13.73
N ALA A 200 41.96 16.01 13.33
CA ALA A 200 42.18 17.44 13.53
C ALA A 200 42.22 17.87 15.01
N ARG A 201 41.63 17.06 15.91
CA ARG A 201 41.65 17.31 17.36
C ARG A 201 42.87 16.66 18.03
N GLU A 202 43.28 15.49 17.55
CA GLU A 202 44.35 14.70 18.15
C GLU A 202 45.74 15.05 17.61
N ARG A 203 45.84 15.48 16.35
CA ARG A 203 47.11 15.76 15.68
C ARG A 203 47.55 17.20 15.89
N GLU A 204 48.85 17.42 15.71
CA GLU A 204 49.45 18.75 15.78
C GLU A 204 48.90 19.65 14.66
N ARG A 205 48.43 20.84 15.06
CA ARG A 205 48.00 21.88 14.12
C ARG A 205 49.22 22.60 13.58
N GLN A 206 49.35 22.61 12.27
CA GLN A 206 50.47 23.17 11.54
C GLN A 206 50.07 24.50 10.89
N GLY A 207 51.03 25.41 10.78
CA GLY A 207 50.84 26.64 10.01
C GLY A 207 50.89 26.34 8.51
N VAL A 208 49.96 26.91 7.75
CA VAL A 208 49.92 26.74 6.30
C VAL A 208 51.07 27.52 5.65
N VAL A 209 51.75 26.90 4.68
CA VAL A 209 52.80 27.58 3.91
C VAL A 209 52.19 28.69 3.06
N ALA A 210 52.67 29.93 3.22
CA ALA A 210 52.10 31.11 2.58
C ALA A 210 52.11 31.01 1.03
N ALA A 211 53.21 30.52 0.45
CA ALA A 211 53.30 30.30 -1.00
C ALA A 211 52.30 29.24 -1.50
N GLN A 212 52.00 28.23 -0.67
CA GLN A 212 51.00 27.21 -0.98
C GLN A 212 49.60 27.82 -1.05
N TRP A 213 49.25 28.67 -0.08
CA TRP A 213 47.99 29.41 -0.09
C TRP A 213 47.84 30.26 -1.36
N VAL A 214 48.88 31.03 -1.72
CA VAL A 214 48.89 31.85 -2.95
C VAL A 214 48.61 31.01 -4.19
N ALA A 215 49.27 29.84 -4.31
CA ALA A 215 49.14 28.98 -5.47
C ALA A 215 47.73 28.37 -5.61
N ARG A 216 46.98 28.22 -4.51
CA ARG A 216 45.68 27.51 -4.51
C ARG A 216 44.47 28.40 -4.35
N ARG A 217 44.63 29.60 -3.78
CA ARG A 217 43.54 30.57 -3.59
C ARG A 217 42.69 30.77 -4.86
N PRO A 218 43.25 30.88 -6.09
CA PRO A 218 42.43 31.03 -7.30
C PRO A 218 41.47 29.87 -7.55
N VAL A 219 41.89 28.63 -7.32
CA VAL A 219 41.03 27.43 -7.49
C VAL A 219 39.91 27.41 -6.47
N LEU A 220 40.21 27.77 -5.22
CA LEU A 220 39.21 27.87 -4.16
C LEU A 220 38.21 29.02 -4.41
N ALA A 221 38.70 30.16 -4.93
CA ALA A 221 37.86 31.29 -5.31
C ALA A 221 36.92 30.93 -6.48
N ALA A 222 37.41 30.20 -7.48
CA ALA A 222 36.57 29.70 -8.58
C ALA A 222 35.46 28.76 -8.07
N ALA A 223 35.80 27.81 -7.18
CA ALA A 223 34.81 26.92 -6.58
C ALA A 223 33.74 27.67 -5.75
N ARG A 224 34.08 28.81 -5.14
CA ARG A 224 33.11 29.69 -4.48
C ARG A 224 32.23 30.44 -5.49
N ALA A 225 32.83 30.97 -6.56
CA ALA A 225 32.11 31.68 -7.61
C ALA A 225 31.06 30.77 -8.28
N ASP A 226 31.42 29.52 -8.57
CA ASP A 226 30.50 28.50 -9.12
C ASP A 226 29.25 28.32 -8.22
N TRP A 227 29.43 28.35 -6.89
CA TRP A 227 28.33 28.19 -5.94
C TRP A 227 27.44 29.43 -5.86
N SER A 228 28.04 30.62 -5.86
CA SER A 228 27.31 31.88 -5.94
C SER A 228 26.48 31.97 -7.23
N GLU A 229 27.04 31.51 -8.37
CA GLU A 229 26.31 31.45 -9.64
C GLU A 229 25.20 30.39 -9.62
N ALA A 230 25.46 29.19 -9.08
CA ALA A 230 24.47 28.15 -8.88
C ALA A 230 23.27 28.67 -8.06
N ARG A 231 23.54 29.30 -6.91
CA ARG A 231 22.53 29.96 -6.07
C ARG A 231 21.72 31.00 -6.84
N GLN A 232 22.37 31.78 -7.71
CA GLN A 232 21.68 32.79 -8.53
C GLN A 232 20.79 32.18 -9.63
N ARG A 233 21.02 30.93 -10.03
CA ARG A 233 20.25 30.25 -11.09
C ARG A 233 19.11 29.38 -10.58
N VAL A 234 19.06 29.09 -9.28
CA VAL A 234 18.09 28.17 -8.69
C VAL A 234 17.07 28.96 -7.85
N PRO A 235 15.84 29.21 -8.38
CA PRO A 235 14.85 30.07 -7.71
C PRO A 235 14.50 29.62 -6.29
N ASP A 236 14.37 28.31 -6.06
CA ASP A 236 14.04 27.77 -4.73
C ASP A 236 15.13 28.04 -3.70
N TRP A 237 16.40 27.99 -4.13
CA TRP A 237 17.54 28.34 -3.27
C TRP A 237 17.54 29.83 -2.98
N GLN A 238 17.31 30.68 -3.99
CA GLN A 238 17.19 32.13 -3.77
C GLN A 238 16.05 32.47 -2.80
N ALA A 239 14.90 31.85 -2.98
CA ALA A 239 13.74 32.05 -2.11
C ALA A 239 14.04 31.61 -0.67
N TYR A 240 14.74 30.48 -0.49
CA TYR A 240 15.23 30.05 0.83
C TYR A 240 16.16 31.11 1.44
N ARG A 241 17.22 31.51 0.71
CA ARG A 241 18.18 32.51 1.19
C ARG A 241 17.50 33.81 1.59
N GLN A 242 16.57 34.34 0.78
CA GLN A 242 15.89 35.60 1.06
C GLN A 242 15.11 35.56 2.38
N ARG A 243 14.51 34.42 2.74
CA ARG A 243 13.80 34.26 4.03
C ARG A 243 14.73 34.29 5.24
N HIS A 244 15.96 33.81 5.09
CA HIS A 244 16.94 33.70 6.18
C HIS A 244 18.06 34.75 6.16
N ALA A 245 18.09 35.62 5.14
CA ALA A 245 19.22 36.50 4.87
C ALA A 245 19.51 37.51 6.00
N VAL A 246 18.47 38.06 6.63
CA VAL A 246 18.65 39.09 7.67
C VAL A 246 19.36 38.53 8.90
N GLU A 247 18.87 37.39 9.40
CA GLU A 247 19.41 36.72 10.58
C GLU A 247 20.85 36.22 10.32
N GLU A 248 21.06 35.48 9.23
CA GLU A 248 22.37 34.91 8.91
C GLU A 248 23.42 35.99 8.61
N SER A 249 23.04 37.05 7.89
CA SER A 249 23.94 38.18 7.61
C SER A 249 24.37 38.88 8.89
N GLN A 250 23.44 39.20 9.79
CA GLN A 250 23.77 39.85 11.07
C GLN A 250 24.67 38.97 11.94
N ARG A 251 24.38 37.67 12.00
CA ARG A 251 25.14 36.70 12.80
C ARG A 251 26.59 36.56 12.32
N LEU A 252 26.81 36.55 11.01
CA LEU A 252 28.13 36.31 10.40
C LEU A 252 28.88 37.61 10.06
N GLN A 253 28.28 38.78 10.22
CA GLN A 253 28.90 40.06 9.86
C GLN A 253 30.23 40.33 10.59
N PRO A 254 30.36 40.09 11.91
CA PRO A 254 31.64 40.29 12.61
C PRO A 254 32.74 39.39 12.06
N GLU A 255 32.42 38.12 11.80
CA GLU A 255 33.35 37.15 11.19
C GLU A 255 33.79 37.61 9.80
N ARG A 256 32.83 38.06 8.96
CA ARG A 256 33.11 38.56 7.62
C ARG A 256 34.08 39.75 7.62
N ILE A 257 33.95 40.65 8.59
CA ILE A 257 34.87 41.78 8.76
C ILE A 257 36.26 41.27 9.12
N ALA A 258 36.37 40.35 10.08
CA ALA A 258 37.65 39.77 10.50
C ALA A 258 38.36 39.03 9.35
N ARG A 259 37.62 38.26 8.55
CA ARG A 259 38.14 37.50 7.40
C ARG A 259 38.60 38.42 6.26
N THR A 260 37.83 39.48 5.96
CA THR A 260 38.24 40.49 4.98
C THR A 260 39.54 41.18 5.40
N GLN A 261 39.66 41.59 6.67
CA GLN A 261 40.89 42.20 7.18
C GLN A 261 42.10 41.24 7.14
N ALA A 262 41.89 39.94 7.45
CA ALA A 262 42.94 38.93 7.34
C ALA A 262 43.42 38.75 5.89
N ALA A 263 42.48 38.73 4.93
CA ALA A 263 42.79 38.67 3.50
C ALA A 263 43.55 39.92 3.03
N GLU A 264 43.15 41.11 3.46
CA GLU A 264 43.81 42.38 3.14
C GLU A 264 45.23 42.46 3.71
N ARG A 265 45.43 42.07 4.98
CA ARG A 265 46.75 41.99 5.61
C ARG A 265 47.68 41.04 4.84
N PHE A 266 47.18 39.87 4.47
CA PHE A 266 47.94 38.92 3.67
C PHE A 266 48.28 39.46 2.28
N ALA A 267 47.32 40.09 1.60
CA ALA A 267 47.52 40.69 0.28
C ALA A 267 48.52 41.85 0.32
N ALA A 268 48.51 42.68 1.37
CA ALA A 268 49.51 43.74 1.56
C ALA A 268 50.92 43.15 1.70
N TRP A 269 51.10 42.18 2.60
CA TRP A 269 52.37 41.47 2.77
C TRP A 269 52.87 40.82 1.45
N GLN A 270 51.96 40.25 0.65
CA GLN A 270 52.32 39.69 -0.65
C GLN A 270 52.80 40.77 -1.64
N ARG A 271 52.11 41.92 -1.70
CA ARG A 271 52.48 43.04 -2.60
C ARG A 271 53.82 43.66 -2.24
N GLU A 272 54.19 43.65 -0.97
CA GLU A 272 55.49 44.13 -0.48
C GLU A 272 56.65 43.17 -0.76
N GLY A 273 56.41 42.08 -1.51
CA GLY A 273 57.45 41.11 -1.88
C GLY A 273 57.71 40.06 -0.82
N GLN A 274 56.73 39.75 0.04
CA GLN A 274 56.85 38.78 1.14
C GLN A 274 57.99 39.13 2.12
N PRO A 275 58.04 40.36 2.65
CA PRO A 275 59.12 40.77 3.54
C PRO A 275 59.07 39.92 4.82
N GLY A 276 60.14 39.15 5.08
CA GLY A 276 60.33 38.42 6.33
C GLY A 276 59.25 37.38 6.66
N ARG A 277 58.82 37.35 7.94
CA ARG A 277 57.82 36.39 8.44
C ARG A 277 56.41 36.77 7.95
N PRO A 278 55.56 35.81 7.56
CA PRO A 278 54.17 36.08 7.21
C PRO A 278 53.40 36.81 8.32
N PRO A 279 52.37 37.61 7.97
CA PRO A 279 51.67 38.44 8.94
C PRO A 279 50.83 37.57 9.88
N HIS A 280 50.65 38.07 11.11
CA HIS A 280 49.58 37.57 11.96
C HIS A 280 48.24 37.93 11.32
N LEU A 281 47.44 36.89 11.02
CA LEU A 281 46.18 37.06 10.27
C LEU A 281 45.13 37.80 11.09
N TYR A 282 45.17 37.68 12.42
CA TYR A 282 44.24 38.31 13.34
C TYR A 282 45.04 39.06 14.41
N ALA A 283 44.55 40.23 14.82
CA ALA A 283 45.19 41.00 15.86
C ALA A 283 45.14 40.20 17.18
N PRO A 284 46.27 40.07 17.91
CA PRO A 284 46.21 39.61 19.28
C PRO A 284 45.44 40.65 20.12
N ASP A 285 44.62 40.18 21.06
CA ASP A 285 43.85 41.01 21.99
C ASP A 285 44.75 41.64 23.07
N THR A 286 45.75 42.43 22.65
CA THR A 286 46.69 43.13 23.55
C THR A 286 46.36 44.60 23.62
N GLY A 287 45.13 44.93 23.99
CA GLY A 287 44.72 46.30 24.29
C GLY A 287 45.03 46.67 25.74
N ARG A 288 46.31 46.89 26.14
CA ARG A 288 46.56 47.70 27.36
C ARG A 288 47.93 48.32 27.65
N ALA A 289 49.01 48.09 26.91
CA ALA A 289 50.32 48.56 27.38
C ALA A 289 51.23 49.07 26.28
N ASP A 290 50.95 50.27 25.72
CA ASP A 290 52.03 51.10 25.15
C ASP A 290 51.64 52.57 24.93
N ARG A 291 51.21 53.25 25.99
CA ARG A 291 50.96 54.70 25.97
C ARG A 291 51.69 55.39 27.12
N SER A 292 53.01 55.48 27.08
CA SER A 292 53.73 56.25 28.11
C SER A 292 55.02 56.97 27.71
N ASP A 293 55.41 57.05 26.43
CA ASP A 293 56.64 57.80 26.07
C ASP A 293 56.43 59.07 25.20
N GLY A 294 55.20 59.33 24.75
CA GLY A 294 54.88 60.53 23.94
C GLY A 294 54.51 61.80 24.72
N ALA A 295 54.58 61.78 26.05
CA ALA A 295 53.91 62.80 26.89
C ALA A 295 54.70 64.09 27.15
N ARG A 296 56.00 64.18 26.82
CA ARG A 296 56.83 65.34 27.18
C ARG A 296 57.08 66.36 26.07
N GLN A 297 56.83 66.02 24.80
CA GLN A 297 56.95 66.97 23.68
C GLN A 297 55.62 67.71 23.35
N ILE A 298 54.49 67.23 23.87
CA ILE A 298 53.15 67.77 23.55
C ILE A 298 52.81 69.04 24.36
N ASP A 299 53.41 69.23 25.54
CA ASP A 299 53.06 70.36 26.41
C ASP A 299 53.58 71.72 25.91
N GLN A 300 54.63 71.74 25.09
CA GLN A 300 55.12 72.99 24.46
C GLN A 300 54.31 73.37 23.22
N ALA A 301 53.76 72.40 22.47
CA ALA A 301 52.86 72.64 21.35
C ALA A 301 51.46 73.10 21.81
N ARG A 302 50.95 72.59 22.95
CA ARG A 302 49.66 72.96 23.52
C ARG A 302 49.51 74.44 23.88
N GLN A 303 50.59 75.11 24.30
CA GLN A 303 50.51 76.52 24.69
C GLN A 303 50.38 77.48 23.50
N GLN A 304 50.81 77.07 22.30
CA GLN A 304 50.60 77.83 21.07
C GLN A 304 49.23 77.51 20.44
N GLU A 305 48.79 76.25 20.50
CA GLU A 305 47.45 75.83 20.08
C GLU A 305 46.34 76.43 20.94
N GLN A 306 46.53 76.63 22.25
CA GLN A 306 45.49 77.22 23.11
C GLN A 306 45.14 78.65 22.71
N ARG A 307 46.12 79.46 22.28
CA ARG A 307 45.86 80.84 21.83
C ARG A 307 45.19 80.89 20.45
N ALA A 308 45.52 79.97 19.55
CA ALA A 308 44.81 79.82 18.27
C ALA A 308 43.39 79.26 18.48
N ALA A 309 43.22 78.33 19.42
CA ALA A 309 41.94 77.72 19.77
C ALA A 309 40.97 78.70 20.43
N ASP A 310 41.43 79.71 21.17
CA ASP A 310 40.53 80.70 21.78
C ASP A 310 39.94 81.67 20.75
N LEU A 311 40.74 82.14 19.79
CA LEU A 311 40.26 82.92 18.65
C LEU A 311 39.32 82.09 17.75
N GLN A 312 39.66 80.82 17.54
CA GLN A 312 38.82 79.91 16.77
C GLN A 312 37.53 79.54 17.52
N ARG A 313 37.55 79.43 18.86
CA ARG A 313 36.36 79.20 19.69
C ARG A 313 35.41 80.39 19.66
N GLN A 314 35.92 81.61 19.56
CA GLN A 314 35.08 82.80 19.42
C GLN A 314 34.38 82.84 18.05
N ALA A 315 35.13 82.60 16.97
CA ALA A 315 34.55 82.46 15.63
C ALA A 315 33.58 81.26 15.50
N GLN A 316 33.87 80.15 16.19
CA GLN A 316 32.99 78.98 16.24
C GLN A 316 31.71 79.24 17.04
N ARG A 317 31.73 80.11 18.07
CA ARG A 317 30.52 80.48 18.82
C ARG A 317 29.57 81.31 17.97
N ASP A 318 30.09 82.28 17.22
CA ASP A 318 29.28 83.11 16.33
C ASP A 318 28.70 82.27 15.18
N MET A 319 29.49 81.36 14.61
CA MET A 319 29.03 80.42 13.59
C MET A 319 28.06 79.36 14.16
N ALA A 320 28.22 78.94 15.43
CA ALA A 320 27.31 78.03 16.11
C ALA A 320 25.96 78.69 16.41
N GLN A 321 25.93 79.98 16.76
CA GLN A 321 24.67 80.71 16.92
C GLN A 321 23.93 80.85 15.59
N GLN A 322 24.62 81.16 14.49
CA GLN A 322 24.00 81.19 13.17
C GLN A 322 23.50 79.80 12.72
N ARG A 323 24.28 78.74 13.00
CA ARG A 323 23.85 77.36 12.75
C ARG A 323 22.67 76.94 13.61
N ALA A 324 22.58 77.37 14.86
CA ALA A 324 21.46 77.05 15.75
C ALA A 324 20.15 77.67 15.25
N VAL A 325 20.18 78.90 14.74
CA VAL A 325 19.00 79.55 14.13
C VAL A 325 18.61 78.85 12.81
N ALA A 326 19.58 78.50 11.97
CA ALA A 326 19.33 77.74 10.75
C ALA A 326 18.81 76.31 11.04
N GLU A 327 19.28 75.68 12.11
CA GLU A 327 18.84 74.35 12.54
C GLU A 327 17.42 74.39 13.11
N GLN A 328 17.05 75.43 13.87
CA GLN A 328 15.66 75.63 14.29
C GLN A 328 14.71 75.76 13.09
N GLN A 329 15.10 76.49 12.04
CA GLN A 329 14.28 76.59 10.82
C GLN A 329 14.16 75.25 10.09
N ARG A 330 15.23 74.44 10.06
CA ARG A 330 15.19 73.07 9.49
C ARG A 330 14.31 72.13 10.29
N VAL A 331 14.37 72.17 11.63
CA VAL A 331 13.52 71.33 12.48
C VAL A 331 12.03 71.64 12.26
N VAL A 332 11.66 72.91 12.07
CA VAL A 332 10.28 73.28 11.74
C VAL A 332 9.88 72.77 10.35
N GLN A 333 10.74 72.89 9.34
CA GLN A 333 10.48 72.35 8.00
C GLN A 333 10.40 70.82 7.98
N ASP A 334 11.28 70.14 8.70
CA ASP A 334 11.29 68.67 8.80
C ASP A 334 10.04 68.18 9.53
N ARG A 335 9.58 68.89 10.56
CA ARG A 335 8.31 68.57 11.24
C ARG A 335 7.11 68.71 10.31
N GLN A 336 7.09 69.73 9.44
CA GLN A 336 6.04 69.89 8.42
C GLN A 336 6.10 68.79 7.36
N ARG A 337 7.31 68.37 6.93
CA ARG A 337 7.49 67.25 5.99
C ARG A 337 7.07 65.91 6.59
N GLN A 338 7.37 65.68 7.87
CA GLN A 338 6.94 64.48 8.60
C GLN A 338 5.41 64.41 8.68
N GLN A 339 4.74 65.50 9.06
CA GLN A 339 3.28 65.56 9.08
C GLN A 339 2.65 65.33 7.70
N ALA A 340 3.23 65.89 6.63
CA ALA A 340 2.76 65.62 5.26
C ALA A 340 2.94 64.15 4.86
N THR A 341 4.05 63.52 5.29
CA THR A 341 4.34 62.11 5.00
C THR A 341 3.40 61.18 5.78
N GLU A 342 3.12 61.49 7.06
CA GLU A 342 2.17 60.75 7.88
C GLU A 342 0.75 60.80 7.29
N GLN A 343 0.31 61.96 6.78
CA GLN A 343 -0.98 62.08 6.10
C GLN A 343 -1.04 61.26 4.80
N GLN A 344 0.04 61.24 4.01
CA GLN A 344 0.11 60.40 2.82
C GLN A 344 0.12 58.90 3.16
N GLN A 345 0.80 58.50 4.23
CA GLN A 345 0.78 57.11 4.70
C GLN A 345 -0.61 56.70 5.21
N ALA A 346 -1.29 57.57 5.97
CA ALA A 346 -2.65 57.32 6.42
C ALA A 346 -3.63 57.13 5.25
N GLN A 347 -3.52 57.96 4.20
CA GLN A 347 -4.33 57.79 2.98
C GLN A 347 -4.03 56.47 2.26
N ARG A 348 -2.75 56.07 2.16
CA ARG A 348 -2.36 54.78 1.55
C ARG A 348 -2.91 53.58 2.33
N ILE A 349 -2.86 53.63 3.67
CA ILE A 349 -3.43 52.59 4.53
C ILE A 349 -4.94 52.49 4.30
N GLN A 350 -5.65 53.61 4.19
CA GLN A 350 -7.09 53.62 3.96
C GLN A 350 -7.46 53.05 2.58
N VAL A 351 -6.71 53.40 1.52
CA VAL A 351 -6.92 52.85 0.16
C VAL A 351 -6.63 51.35 0.12
N ASN A 352 -5.56 50.89 0.78
CA ASN A 352 -5.24 49.47 0.87
C ASN A 352 -6.32 48.69 1.62
N ALA A 353 -6.81 49.23 2.75
CA ALA A 353 -7.90 48.62 3.52
C ALA A 353 -9.19 48.49 2.69
N GLN A 354 -9.55 49.50 1.90
CA GLN A 354 -10.69 49.42 0.99
C GLN A 354 -10.48 48.35 -0.11
N ARG A 355 -9.26 48.25 -0.64
CA ARG A 355 -8.91 47.27 -1.67
C ARG A 355 -8.97 45.83 -1.12
N ASP A 356 -8.53 45.63 0.11
CA ASP A 356 -8.57 44.33 0.78
C ASP A 356 -10.01 43.94 1.13
N ALA A 357 -10.84 44.90 1.59
CA ALA A 357 -12.27 44.66 1.79
C ALA A 357 -12.98 44.28 0.47
N ALA A 358 -12.64 44.92 -0.65
CA ALA A 358 -13.18 44.57 -1.96
C ALA A 358 -12.74 43.17 -2.42
N ARG A 359 -11.48 42.79 -2.18
CA ARG A 359 -10.97 41.44 -2.47
C ARG A 359 -11.67 40.37 -1.64
N GLN A 360 -11.92 40.63 -0.36
CA GLN A 360 -12.65 39.71 0.51
C GLN A 360 -14.09 39.49 0.03
N ARG A 361 -14.79 40.56 -0.37
CA ARG A 361 -16.14 40.44 -0.95
C ARG A 361 -16.13 39.61 -2.23
N ALA A 362 -15.20 39.88 -3.15
CA ALA A 362 -15.06 39.12 -4.38
C ALA A 362 -14.76 37.63 -4.14
N ALA A 363 -13.96 37.30 -3.12
CA ALA A 363 -13.68 35.93 -2.74
C ALA A 363 -14.93 35.20 -2.19
N ILE A 364 -15.73 35.88 -1.37
CA ILE A 364 -17.01 35.34 -0.84
C ILE A 364 -18.00 35.10 -1.99
N ASP A 365 -18.13 36.03 -2.93
CA ASP A 365 -19.01 35.90 -4.09
C ASP A 365 -18.57 34.73 -4.99
N GLN A 366 -17.26 34.55 -5.19
CA GLN A 366 -16.71 33.42 -5.93
C GLN A 366 -17.01 32.09 -5.25
N GLN A 367 -16.91 32.03 -3.92
CA GLN A 367 -17.23 30.82 -3.16
C GLN A 367 -18.72 30.47 -3.22
N ARG A 368 -19.61 31.48 -3.16
CA ARG A 368 -21.06 31.28 -3.35
C ARG A 368 -21.38 30.76 -4.76
N ALA A 369 -20.76 31.33 -5.79
CA ALA A 369 -20.96 30.87 -7.18
C ALA A 369 -20.50 29.42 -7.40
N LEU A 370 -19.43 28.98 -6.73
CA LEU A 370 -18.98 27.58 -6.77
C LEU A 370 -19.99 26.63 -6.09
N GLN A 371 -20.55 27.02 -4.94
CA GLN A 371 -21.60 26.24 -4.26
C GLN A 371 -22.88 26.12 -5.10
N GLU A 372 -23.31 27.20 -5.76
CA GLU A 372 -24.45 27.19 -6.67
C GLU A 372 -24.22 26.27 -7.88
N ARG A 373 -22.99 26.26 -8.43
CA ARG A 373 -22.62 25.30 -9.49
C ARG A 373 -22.68 23.85 -9.01
N GLN A 374 -22.19 23.58 -7.80
CA GLN A 374 -22.19 22.22 -7.24
C GLN A 374 -23.63 21.71 -7.10
N THR A 375 -24.51 22.51 -6.51
CA THR A 375 -25.93 22.15 -6.32
C THR A 375 -26.68 21.99 -7.65
N ALA A 376 -26.39 22.81 -8.66
CA ALA A 376 -26.95 22.64 -10.01
C ALA A 376 -26.50 21.32 -10.67
N VAL A 377 -25.24 20.91 -10.49
CA VAL A 377 -24.72 19.62 -10.99
C VAL A 377 -25.40 18.45 -10.28
N ASP A 378 -25.57 18.53 -8.96
CA ASP A 378 -26.22 17.47 -8.18
C ASP A 378 -27.69 17.29 -8.57
N GLN A 379 -28.43 18.39 -8.75
CA GLN A 379 -29.82 18.36 -9.22
C GLN A 379 -29.93 17.77 -10.64
N ARG A 380 -28.99 18.09 -11.53
CA ARG A 380 -28.95 17.50 -12.88
C ARG A 380 -28.67 16.00 -12.82
N GLY A 381 -27.76 15.57 -11.95
CA GLY A 381 -27.46 14.16 -11.71
C GLY A 381 -28.66 13.37 -11.17
N GLN A 382 -29.47 13.98 -10.30
CA GLN A 382 -30.71 13.36 -9.81
C GLN A 382 -31.76 13.17 -10.92
N ARG A 383 -31.97 14.17 -11.80
CA ARG A 383 -32.91 14.05 -12.93
C ARG A 383 -32.49 12.96 -13.93
N ILE A 384 -31.19 12.86 -14.22
CA ILE A 384 -30.67 11.81 -15.13
C ILE A 384 -30.90 10.42 -14.52
N ARG A 385 -30.69 10.24 -13.21
CA ARG A 385 -30.97 8.97 -12.52
C ARG A 385 -32.45 8.59 -12.59
N GLN A 386 -33.35 9.54 -12.28
CA GLN A 386 -34.80 9.31 -12.37
C GLN A 386 -35.25 8.93 -13.80
N GLN A 387 -34.72 9.58 -14.84
CA GLN A 387 -35.00 9.20 -16.23
C GLN A 387 -34.51 7.79 -16.56
N ARG A 388 -33.32 7.42 -16.08
CA ARG A 388 -32.76 6.08 -16.34
C ARG A 388 -33.54 4.98 -15.64
N ASP A 389 -34.02 5.24 -14.42
CA ASP A 389 -34.84 4.28 -13.67
C ASP A 389 -36.22 4.11 -14.30
N ALA A 390 -36.83 5.20 -14.79
CA ALA A 390 -38.07 5.13 -15.57
C ALA A 390 -37.91 4.33 -16.87
N GLN A 391 -36.79 4.50 -17.59
CA GLN A 391 -36.49 3.71 -18.78
C GLN A 391 -36.28 2.23 -18.47
N ARG A 392 -35.59 1.89 -17.35
CA ARG A 392 -35.42 0.49 -16.93
C ARG A 392 -36.76 -0.18 -16.66
N GLN A 393 -37.68 0.51 -15.98
CA GLN A 393 -39.01 -0.02 -15.71
C GLN A 393 -39.81 -0.30 -17.00
N GLN A 394 -39.70 0.55 -18.02
CA GLN A 394 -40.35 0.30 -19.32
C GLN A 394 -39.76 -0.91 -20.06
N VAL A 395 -38.44 -1.11 -19.99
CA VAL A 395 -37.78 -2.27 -20.60
C VAL A 395 -38.12 -3.56 -19.86
N GLU A 396 -38.20 -3.54 -18.53
CA GLU A 396 -38.61 -4.69 -17.73
C GLU A 396 -40.06 -5.09 -18.01
N GLN A 397 -40.99 -4.13 -18.15
CA GLN A 397 -42.37 -4.41 -18.56
C GLN A 397 -42.44 -5.07 -19.95
N HIS A 398 -41.68 -4.56 -20.94
CA HIS A 398 -41.62 -5.19 -22.26
C HIS A 398 -41.03 -6.60 -22.22
N ARG A 399 -40.00 -6.83 -21.40
CA ARG A 399 -39.37 -8.14 -21.24
C ARG A 399 -40.31 -9.15 -20.56
N ALA A 400 -41.11 -8.70 -19.59
CA ALA A 400 -42.11 -9.54 -18.93
C ALA A 400 -43.20 -10.01 -19.91
N VAL A 401 -43.69 -9.11 -20.78
CA VAL A 401 -44.67 -9.45 -21.82
C VAL A 401 -44.08 -10.44 -22.82
N GLN A 402 -42.85 -10.20 -23.32
CA GLN A 402 -42.19 -11.14 -24.24
C GLN A 402 -41.91 -12.51 -23.62
N GLN A 403 -41.55 -12.57 -22.33
CA GLN A 403 -41.37 -13.86 -21.64
C GLN A 403 -42.68 -14.62 -21.49
N GLN A 404 -43.80 -13.92 -21.30
CA GLN A 404 -45.13 -14.53 -21.22
C GLN A 404 -45.54 -15.13 -22.57
N GLU A 405 -45.32 -14.41 -23.68
CA GLU A 405 -45.58 -14.92 -25.04
C GLU A 405 -44.69 -16.11 -25.40
N ALA A 406 -43.39 -16.06 -25.07
CA ALA A 406 -42.48 -17.17 -25.30
C ALA A 406 -42.86 -18.43 -24.49
N GLN A 407 -43.35 -18.27 -23.26
CA GLN A 407 -43.84 -19.39 -22.46
C GLN A 407 -45.12 -20.00 -23.04
N GLN A 408 -46.05 -19.19 -23.56
CA GLN A 408 -47.26 -19.70 -24.22
C GLN A 408 -46.91 -20.50 -25.47
N GLN A 409 -46.00 -20.00 -26.31
CA GLN A 409 -45.53 -20.72 -27.50
C GLN A 409 -44.82 -22.04 -27.14
N ALA A 410 -44.02 -22.04 -26.06
CA ALA A 410 -43.35 -23.26 -25.60
C ALA A 410 -44.35 -24.32 -25.07
N ILE A 411 -45.42 -23.91 -24.40
CA ILE A 411 -46.49 -24.81 -23.94
C ILE A 411 -47.23 -25.41 -25.13
N GLU A 412 -47.53 -24.62 -26.17
CA GLU A 412 -48.17 -25.11 -27.39
C GLU A 412 -47.30 -26.12 -28.13
N GLN A 413 -46.01 -25.81 -28.34
CA GLN A 413 -45.06 -26.73 -28.99
C GLN A 413 -44.89 -28.03 -28.19
N ARG A 414 -44.80 -27.95 -26.85
CA ARG A 414 -44.73 -29.13 -25.98
C ARG A 414 -46.03 -29.94 -26.03
N GLY A 415 -47.18 -29.27 -26.17
CA GLY A 415 -48.48 -29.90 -26.37
C GLY A 415 -48.57 -30.67 -27.70
N GLN A 416 -48.01 -30.13 -28.78
CA GLN A 416 -47.95 -30.80 -30.08
C GLN A 416 -47.01 -32.01 -30.04
N LEU A 417 -45.82 -31.86 -29.45
CA LEU A 417 -44.86 -32.95 -29.31
C LEU A 417 -45.41 -34.10 -28.44
N ALA A 418 -46.15 -33.77 -27.37
CA ALA A 418 -46.79 -34.76 -26.50
C ALA A 418 -48.00 -35.46 -27.16
N ARG A 419 -48.62 -34.87 -28.19
CA ARG A 419 -49.64 -35.55 -29.01
C ARG A 419 -48.98 -36.52 -29.99
N GLN A 420 -47.92 -36.10 -30.68
CA GLN A 420 -47.14 -36.98 -31.55
C GLN A 420 -46.53 -38.16 -30.80
N GLN A 421 -45.96 -37.94 -29.61
CA GLN A 421 -45.46 -39.05 -28.78
C GLN A 421 -46.57 -40.01 -28.35
N ARG A 422 -47.76 -39.51 -28.03
CA ARG A 422 -48.91 -40.36 -27.67
C ARG A 422 -49.44 -41.16 -28.85
N GLU A 423 -49.39 -40.61 -30.07
CA GLU A 423 -49.73 -41.34 -31.29
C GLU A 423 -48.71 -42.45 -31.58
N MET A 424 -47.42 -42.17 -31.52
CA MET A 424 -46.37 -43.19 -31.63
C MET A 424 -46.49 -44.29 -30.56
N GLN A 425 -46.78 -43.91 -29.30
CA GLN A 425 -46.99 -44.89 -28.24
C GLN A 425 -48.26 -45.72 -28.46
N ARG A 426 -49.32 -45.15 -29.04
CA ARG A 426 -50.53 -45.90 -29.41
C ARG A 426 -50.28 -46.87 -30.55
N GLU A 427 -49.49 -46.50 -31.55
CA GLU A 427 -49.06 -47.41 -32.62
C GLU A 427 -48.18 -48.55 -32.08
N GLN A 428 -47.18 -48.24 -31.25
CA GLN A 428 -46.35 -49.27 -30.61
C GLN A 428 -47.16 -50.18 -29.69
N ALA A 429 -48.10 -49.64 -28.89
CA ALA A 429 -49.01 -50.44 -28.08
C ALA A 429 -49.98 -51.29 -28.92
N GLY A 430 -50.40 -50.79 -30.09
CA GLY A 430 -51.18 -51.54 -31.08
C GLY A 430 -50.40 -52.72 -31.65
N GLN A 431 -49.13 -52.51 -32.03
CA GLN A 431 -48.24 -53.57 -32.53
C GLN A 431 -47.91 -54.59 -31.43
N GLN A 432 -47.67 -54.16 -30.19
CA GLN A 432 -47.46 -55.05 -29.05
C GLN A 432 -48.71 -55.87 -28.70
N ARG A 433 -49.91 -55.28 -28.78
CA ARG A 433 -51.17 -56.04 -28.61
C ARG A 433 -51.41 -57.04 -29.73
N ALA A 434 -51.04 -56.72 -30.97
CA ALA A 434 -51.12 -57.65 -32.09
C ALA A 434 -50.14 -58.84 -31.91
N ALA A 435 -48.92 -58.57 -31.44
CA ALA A 435 -47.93 -59.60 -31.11
C ALA A 435 -48.38 -60.49 -29.93
N GLN A 436 -48.90 -59.89 -28.85
CA GLN A 436 -49.45 -60.63 -27.70
C GLN A 436 -50.69 -61.46 -28.08
N GLN A 437 -51.55 -60.98 -28.99
CA GLN A 437 -52.67 -61.76 -29.49
C GLN A 437 -52.25 -62.96 -30.35
N GLN A 438 -51.12 -62.89 -31.06
CA GLN A 438 -50.56 -64.03 -31.76
C GLN A 438 -49.94 -65.04 -30.78
N GLU A 439 -49.27 -64.56 -29.73
CA GLU A 439 -48.66 -65.41 -28.70
C GLU A 439 -49.72 -66.12 -27.83
N VAL A 440 -50.82 -65.45 -27.47
CA VAL A 440 -51.96 -66.09 -26.78
C VAL A 440 -52.65 -67.12 -27.68
N ARG A 441 -52.77 -66.87 -29.00
CA ARG A 441 -53.32 -67.87 -29.94
C ARG A 441 -52.41 -69.09 -30.05
N GLN A 442 -51.09 -68.92 -30.09
CA GLN A 442 -50.14 -70.04 -30.10
C GLN A 442 -50.20 -70.84 -28.79
N ARG A 443 -50.19 -70.18 -27.63
CA ARG A 443 -50.36 -70.87 -26.33
C ARG A 443 -51.71 -71.55 -26.19
N THR A 444 -52.78 -71.00 -26.76
CA THR A 444 -54.11 -71.64 -26.78
C THR A 444 -54.12 -72.90 -27.66
N ILE A 445 -53.40 -72.90 -28.79
CA ILE A 445 -53.25 -74.07 -29.65
C ILE A 445 -52.42 -75.15 -28.94
N GLU A 446 -51.33 -74.77 -28.25
CA GLU A 446 -50.50 -75.70 -27.46
C GLU A 446 -51.24 -76.27 -26.24
N GLN A 447 -51.98 -75.44 -25.49
CA GLN A 447 -52.79 -75.91 -24.36
C GLN A 447 -53.93 -76.83 -24.82
N ARG A 448 -54.56 -76.57 -25.97
CA ARG A 448 -55.57 -77.47 -26.57
C ARG A 448 -54.95 -78.78 -27.05
N GLY A 449 -53.70 -78.76 -27.52
CA GLY A 449 -52.92 -79.96 -27.82
C GLY A 449 -52.63 -80.82 -26.60
N GLN A 450 -52.17 -80.20 -25.50
CA GLN A 450 -51.91 -80.89 -24.23
C GLN A 450 -53.20 -81.42 -23.57
N GLN A 451 -54.30 -80.68 -23.67
CA GLN A 451 -55.60 -81.09 -23.14
C GLN A 451 -56.21 -82.27 -23.93
N MET A 452 -56.05 -82.31 -25.26
CA MET A 452 -56.44 -83.47 -26.07
C MET A 452 -55.59 -84.72 -25.78
N GLN A 453 -54.30 -84.54 -25.47
CA GLN A 453 -53.40 -85.64 -25.12
C GLN A 453 -53.77 -86.26 -23.76
N GLN A 454 -54.05 -85.42 -22.76
CA GLN A 454 -54.58 -85.86 -21.46
C GLN A 454 -55.96 -86.52 -21.57
N GLN A 455 -56.83 -86.04 -22.49
CA GLN A 455 -58.14 -86.64 -22.72
C GLN A 455 -58.05 -88.02 -23.39
N ARG A 456 -57.08 -88.24 -24.29
CA ARG A 456 -56.81 -89.57 -24.86
C ARG A 456 -56.25 -90.55 -23.84
N GLU A 457 -55.37 -90.11 -22.94
CA GLU A 457 -54.86 -90.96 -21.85
C GLU A 457 -55.95 -91.31 -20.84
N ALA A 458 -56.83 -90.35 -20.48
CA ALA A 458 -58.00 -90.63 -19.65
C ALA A 458 -58.98 -91.61 -20.30
N GLN A 459 -59.21 -91.50 -21.62
CA GLN A 459 -60.05 -92.47 -22.35
C GLN A 459 -59.42 -93.87 -22.44
N ARG A 460 -58.10 -93.98 -22.58
CA ARG A 460 -57.40 -95.28 -22.53
C ARG A 460 -57.51 -95.92 -21.15
N GLN A 461 -57.32 -95.13 -20.08
CA GLN A 461 -57.48 -95.64 -18.71
C GLN A 461 -58.92 -96.08 -18.41
N GLN A 462 -59.94 -95.38 -18.93
CA GLN A 462 -61.34 -95.82 -18.83
C GLN A 462 -61.61 -97.11 -19.63
N ALA A 463 -61.02 -97.27 -20.81
CA ALA A 463 -61.18 -98.49 -21.60
C ALA A 463 -60.53 -99.72 -20.93
N ASP A 464 -59.35 -99.54 -20.30
CA ASP A 464 -58.68 -100.60 -19.55
C ASP A 464 -59.43 -100.96 -18.26
N GLN A 465 -60.00 -99.97 -17.56
CA GLN A 465 -60.87 -100.23 -16.39
C GLN A 465 -62.17 -100.95 -16.77
N GLN A 466 -62.78 -100.65 -17.93
CA GLN A 466 -63.96 -101.37 -18.41
C GLN A 466 -63.64 -102.83 -18.78
N ARG A 467 -62.47 -103.10 -19.37
CA ARG A 467 -62.02 -104.48 -19.63
C ARG A 467 -61.76 -105.26 -18.34
N ALA A 468 -61.15 -104.62 -17.34
CA ALA A 468 -60.94 -105.23 -16.02
C ALA A 468 -62.28 -105.52 -15.29
N ALA A 469 -63.26 -104.62 -15.39
CA ALA A 469 -64.59 -104.81 -14.81
C ALA A 469 -65.39 -105.94 -15.49
N GLN A 470 -65.29 -106.08 -16.82
CA GLN A 470 -65.93 -107.19 -17.54
C GLN A 470 -65.32 -108.55 -17.17
N GLN A 471 -64.00 -108.64 -17.01
CA GLN A 471 -63.35 -109.87 -16.55
C GLN A 471 -63.69 -110.21 -15.08
N ALA A 472 -63.89 -109.22 -14.22
CA ALA A 472 -64.37 -109.44 -12.85
C ALA A 472 -65.82 -109.95 -12.81
N GLN A 473 -66.70 -109.45 -13.70
CA GLN A 473 -68.08 -109.94 -13.81
C GLN A 473 -68.18 -111.38 -14.32
N GLN A 474 -67.30 -111.81 -15.23
CA GLN A 474 -67.25 -113.20 -15.70
C GLN A 474 -66.88 -114.17 -14.56
N ARG A 475 -65.85 -113.85 -13.76
CA ARG A 475 -65.44 -114.69 -12.62
C ARG A 475 -66.48 -114.69 -11.48
N ALA A 476 -67.21 -113.58 -11.28
CA ALA A 476 -68.32 -113.51 -10.33
C ALA A 476 -69.56 -114.33 -10.77
N GLY A 477 -69.76 -114.51 -12.08
CA GLY A 477 -70.81 -115.37 -12.64
C GLY A 477 -70.54 -116.87 -12.41
N GLU A 478 -69.30 -117.30 -12.57
CA GLU A 478 -68.88 -118.69 -12.33
C GLU A 478 -69.03 -119.08 -10.84
N GLN A 479 -68.62 -118.20 -9.93
CA GLN A 479 -68.75 -118.44 -8.48
C GLN A 479 -70.21 -118.48 -8.00
N ARG A 480 -71.12 -117.68 -8.58
CA ARG A 480 -72.58 -117.78 -8.29
C ARG A 480 -73.20 -119.06 -8.83
N GLY A 481 -72.72 -119.57 -9.96
CA GLY A 481 -73.18 -120.84 -10.55
C GLY A 481 -72.85 -122.05 -9.66
N GLU A 482 -71.66 -122.08 -9.07
CA GLU A 482 -71.26 -123.13 -8.12
C GLU A 482 -72.02 -123.04 -6.80
N GLN A 483 -72.24 -121.83 -6.29
CA GLN A 483 -72.96 -121.61 -5.02
C GLN A 483 -74.44 -122.02 -5.13
N MET A 484 -75.10 -121.78 -6.27
CA MET A 484 -76.48 -122.24 -6.50
C MET A 484 -76.58 -123.76 -6.64
N ARG A 485 -75.58 -124.46 -7.20
CA ARG A 485 -75.58 -125.94 -7.26
C ARG A 485 -75.46 -126.54 -5.85
N GLN A 486 -74.55 -126.02 -5.03
CA GLN A 486 -74.40 -126.45 -3.64
C GLN A 486 -75.67 -126.20 -2.80
N GLN A 487 -76.39 -125.09 -3.02
CA GLN A 487 -77.66 -124.81 -2.34
C GLN A 487 -78.78 -125.78 -2.76
N ARG A 488 -78.81 -126.19 -4.03
CA ARG A 488 -79.82 -127.10 -4.55
C ARG A 488 -79.61 -128.54 -4.06
N ASP A 489 -78.37 -128.97 -3.92
CA ASP A 489 -78.01 -130.27 -3.35
C ASP A 489 -78.29 -130.32 -1.83
N ALA A 490 -78.02 -129.23 -1.10
CA ALA A 490 -78.39 -129.10 0.31
C ALA A 490 -79.91 -129.14 0.55
N GLN A 491 -80.71 -128.51 -0.33
CA GLN A 491 -82.18 -128.58 -0.26
C GLN A 491 -82.73 -129.98 -0.55
N ARG A 492 -82.12 -130.73 -1.48
CA ARG A 492 -82.53 -132.13 -1.74
C ARG A 492 -82.27 -133.03 -0.54
N GLN A 493 -81.11 -132.90 0.12
CA GLN A 493 -80.80 -133.68 1.32
C GLN A 493 -81.75 -133.36 2.49
N GLN A 494 -82.14 -132.09 2.68
CA GLN A 494 -83.13 -131.70 3.68
C GLN A 494 -84.51 -132.30 3.40
N MET A 495 -84.95 -132.35 2.13
CA MET A 495 -86.23 -132.94 1.76
C MET A 495 -86.25 -134.46 1.95
N GLU A 496 -85.16 -135.16 1.66
CA GLU A 496 -85.04 -136.60 1.91
C GLU A 496 -85.04 -136.94 3.42
N GLN A 497 -84.38 -136.13 4.26
CA GLN A 497 -84.43 -136.29 5.71
C GLN A 497 -85.83 -136.07 6.28
N GLN A 498 -86.55 -135.05 5.81
CA GLN A 498 -87.95 -134.82 6.21
C GLN A 498 -88.87 -135.97 5.79
N ARG A 499 -88.67 -136.51 4.58
CA ARG A 499 -89.44 -137.66 4.08
C ARG A 499 -89.16 -138.95 4.87
N ALA A 500 -87.91 -139.16 5.29
CA ALA A 500 -87.53 -140.29 6.14
C ALA A 500 -88.16 -140.19 7.55
N GLN A 501 -88.12 -139.00 8.18
CA GLN A 501 -88.75 -138.78 9.49
C GLN A 501 -90.27 -138.94 9.44
N GLN A 502 -90.91 -138.50 8.35
CA GLN A 502 -92.35 -138.62 8.18
C GLN A 502 -92.80 -140.08 7.98
N MET A 503 -92.00 -140.91 7.30
CA MET A 503 -92.26 -142.36 7.22
C MET A 503 -92.10 -143.07 8.57
N GLN A 504 -91.11 -142.67 9.38
CA GLN A 504 -90.88 -143.26 10.70
C GLN A 504 -92.03 -142.94 11.67
N GLN A 505 -92.55 -141.71 11.65
CA GLN A 505 -93.73 -141.32 12.42
C GLN A 505 -95.00 -142.07 11.96
N ARG A 506 -95.18 -142.30 10.66
CA ARG A 506 -96.32 -143.08 10.14
C ARG A 506 -96.28 -144.54 10.57
N GLN A 507 -95.09 -145.16 10.61
CA GLN A 507 -94.95 -146.54 11.10
C GLN A 507 -95.22 -146.65 12.59
N GLN A 508 -94.74 -145.70 13.41
CA GLN A 508 -95.04 -145.68 14.85
C GLN A 508 -96.54 -145.46 15.13
N ALA A 509 -97.21 -144.57 14.39
CA ALA A 509 -98.65 -144.35 14.51
C ALA A 509 -99.48 -145.58 14.12
N GLN A 510 -99.05 -146.35 13.10
CA GLN A 510 -99.73 -147.58 12.71
C GLN A 510 -99.56 -148.71 13.72
N GLN A 511 -98.39 -148.83 14.36
CA GLN A 511 -98.18 -149.82 15.42
C GLN A 511 -99.01 -149.53 16.68
N GLN A 512 -99.12 -148.26 17.08
CA GLN A 512 -99.96 -147.87 18.21
C GLN A 512 -101.46 -148.09 17.94
N ALA A 513 -101.92 -147.80 16.72
CA ALA A 513 -103.31 -148.05 16.32
C ALA A 513 -103.65 -149.56 16.25
N ALA A 514 -102.70 -150.42 15.87
CA ALA A 514 -102.89 -151.87 15.85
C ALA A 514 -102.95 -152.46 17.28
N GLN A 515 -102.13 -151.95 18.21
CA GLN A 515 -102.14 -152.39 19.61
C GLN A 515 -103.44 -151.99 20.35
N GLN A 516 -103.97 -150.79 20.07
CA GLN A 516 -105.23 -150.33 20.65
C GLN A 516 -106.44 -151.17 20.16
N ARG A 517 -106.48 -151.51 18.86
CA ARG A 517 -107.54 -152.37 18.31
C ARG A 517 -107.47 -153.82 18.84
N ALA A 518 -106.28 -154.34 19.13
CA ALA A 518 -106.13 -155.65 19.76
C ALA A 518 -106.62 -155.67 21.22
N ALA A 519 -106.42 -154.57 21.97
CA ALA A 519 -106.92 -154.44 23.35
C ALA A 519 -108.46 -154.27 23.41
N GLU A 520 -109.06 -153.53 22.48
CA GLU A 520 -110.52 -153.35 22.40
C GLU A 520 -111.27 -154.63 22.00
N GLN A 521 -110.68 -155.46 21.12
CA GLN A 521 -111.29 -156.74 20.73
C GLN A 521 -111.27 -157.76 21.87
N GLN A 522 -110.26 -157.72 22.77
CA GLN A 522 -110.25 -158.58 23.95
C GLN A 522 -111.26 -158.16 25.01
N GLN A 523 -111.54 -156.85 25.17
CA GLN A 523 -112.56 -156.38 26.11
C GLN A 523 -114.01 -156.64 25.65
N ARG A 524 -114.26 -156.65 24.33
CA ARG A 524 -115.59 -157.01 23.79
C ARG A 524 -115.89 -158.51 23.82
N ALA A 525 -114.89 -159.37 24.00
CA ALA A 525 -115.08 -160.81 24.10
C ALA A 525 -115.51 -161.28 25.51
N THR A 526 -115.49 -160.42 26.53
CA THR A 526 -115.77 -160.83 27.93
C THR A 526 -117.10 -160.34 28.49
N GLN A 527 -117.95 -159.67 27.69
CA GLN A 527 -119.30 -159.27 28.11
C GLN A 527 -120.37 -159.79 27.15
N ARG A 528 -120.54 -161.12 27.11
CA ARG A 528 -121.84 -161.79 26.91
C ARG A 528 -121.78 -163.29 27.23
N GLN A 529 -121.77 -163.57 28.53
CA GLN A 529 -122.39 -164.71 29.23
C GLN A 529 -122.88 -164.06 30.54
N GLN A 530 -124.14 -164.02 30.97
CA GLN A 530 -125.34 -164.84 30.82
C GLN A 530 -126.54 -164.00 31.43
N PRO A 531 -127.77 -164.49 31.73
CA PRO A 531 -128.95 -164.44 30.86
C PRO A 531 -130.25 -163.83 31.48
N GLY A 532 -131.11 -163.21 30.64
CA GLY A 532 -132.59 -163.03 30.79
C GLY A 532 -133.20 -162.47 32.09
N PRO A 533 -134.54 -162.38 32.25
CA PRO A 533 -135.66 -162.20 31.29
C PRO A 533 -136.63 -161.02 31.69
N GLY A 534 -137.70 -160.76 30.91
CA GLY A 534 -138.89 -159.94 31.31
C GLY A 534 -139.14 -158.67 30.45
N ARG A 535 -140.32 -158.51 29.81
CA ARG A 535 -141.52 -157.76 30.27
C ARG A 535 -141.24 -156.25 30.50
N ASP A 536 -142.01 -155.26 30.05
CA ASP A 536 -143.41 -155.15 29.64
C ASP A 536 -143.67 -153.85 28.82
N ARG A 537 -144.75 -153.91 28.01
CA ARG A 537 -145.82 -152.91 27.68
C ARG A 537 -145.59 -151.46 27.20
N GLU A 538 -146.40 -151.18 26.15
CA GLU A 538 -147.35 -150.06 25.90
C GLU A 538 -146.89 -148.60 25.74
N ARG A 539 -147.57 -147.96 24.77
CA ARG A 539 -147.98 -146.54 24.61
C ARG A 539 -146.95 -145.42 24.70
#